data_AF-A0A8H3X940-F1
#
_entry.id   AF-A0A8H3X940-F1
#
_cell.length_a   1.000
_cell.length_b   1.000
_cell.length_c   1.000
_cell.angle_alpha   90.00
_cell.angle_beta   90.00
_cell.angle_gamma   90.00
#
_symmetry.space_group_name_H-M   'P 1'
#
loop_
_entity.id
_entity.type
_entity.pdbx_description
1 polymer ?
#
loop_
_entity_poly.entity_id
_entity_poly.type
_entity_poly.pdbx_seq_one_letter_code
_entity_poly.pdbx_strand_id
1 'polypeptide(L)'
;MSEKDNDIIVAQRRLEHFNKALKSQDSLSNDSSIDSESSASTIRIGDVTLKISDPKNPELVPYYVKPLFEDSQEVLRHLRWMMQKEKLGQDIFLIGPPGPLRRSIVLRYAQLTNREIEYVPLSKDCTDSDLKQRREISGGTAYYVDQACVRAAIHGRILILDGIEKAERNVLPILNNLLENREMVLEDGRFLVHPKRYASLAESNSKVNMDGWKLVKVSEHFIVIALGLPVPPYIGHSLDPPLRSRFQCRDVKQPEFDSQIKHLHRIAPNANSEIVERLVSVANVLGNLRYENSGGITIPEFPIQLIQVYVCKKFSQLNFGFYLFLSNVEQKSVIEATYHRFGMRGFDLEKISTNDIQQDETIFQCMPGYNITNIRMSSDVKTTIGSELPIYKFELDFQQIDHNKIHHANIFGGSDELLMLIAHSVGDFCLIGEKGVGKTALMRYFATKLGYNIEYIPLYKDMSSRDLLQRRNTTFADGIDTLSGGTLMVLERLIKEREISLPDGKQLIPPARYEKLIQKHGLTHESLGKKGIYATHPAFRIVALGRPGSWLTPEIVAMFQFIVILPLN
;
A
#
# COMPACT_ATOMS: atom_id res chain seq x y z
N MET A 1 -8.13 16.13 41.18
CA MET A 1 -7.82 15.23 40.06
C MET A 1 -8.81 15.53 38.96
N SER A 2 -8.32 15.99 37.81
CA SER A 2 -9.14 16.58 36.76
C SER A 2 -9.80 15.48 35.91
N GLU A 3 -10.94 15.76 35.25
CA GLU A 3 -11.61 14.81 34.33
C GLU A 3 -10.66 14.24 33.26
N LYS A 4 -9.65 15.02 32.85
CA LYS A 4 -8.61 14.59 31.90
C LYS A 4 -7.74 13.46 32.45
N ASP A 5 -7.47 13.42 33.75
CA ASP A 5 -6.66 12.36 34.38
C ASP A 5 -7.47 11.05 34.43
N ASN A 6 -8.78 11.13 34.64
CA ASN A 6 -9.67 9.97 34.63
C ASN A 6 -9.80 9.36 33.22
N ASP A 7 -9.87 10.18 32.17
CA ASP A 7 -9.92 9.70 30.78
C ASP A 7 -8.63 9.00 30.37
N ILE A 8 -7.47 9.49 30.83
CA ILE A 8 -6.16 8.87 30.59
C ILE A 8 -6.06 7.51 31.30
N ILE A 9 -6.51 7.43 32.56
CA ILE A 9 -6.52 6.17 33.34
C ILE A 9 -7.49 5.15 32.73
N VAL A 10 -8.64 5.59 32.22
CA VAL A 10 -9.61 4.72 31.53
C VAL A 10 -9.06 4.25 30.18
N ALA A 11 -8.33 5.10 29.46
CA ALA A 11 -7.65 4.73 28.22
C ALA A 11 -6.54 3.70 28.48
N GLN A 12 -5.71 3.89 29.51
CA GLN A 12 -4.65 2.95 29.90
C GLN A 12 -5.23 1.58 30.30
N ARG A 13 -6.31 1.52 31.08
CA ARG A 13 -6.99 0.26 31.45
C ARG A 13 -7.59 -0.47 30.24
N ARG A 14 -8.09 0.27 29.24
CA ARG A 14 -8.60 -0.30 27.98
C ARG A 14 -7.46 -0.86 27.11
N LEU A 15 -6.31 -0.20 27.12
CA LEU A 15 -5.11 -0.58 26.38
C LEU A 15 -4.43 -1.82 27.00
N GLU A 16 -4.44 -1.94 28.33
CA GLU A 16 -4.03 -3.16 29.02
C GLU A 16 -4.94 -4.34 28.70
N HIS A 17 -6.25 -4.12 28.65
CA HIS A 17 -7.21 -5.16 28.27
C HIS A 17 -7.06 -5.58 26.80
N PHE A 18 -6.66 -4.64 25.92
CA PHE A 18 -6.37 -4.89 24.50
C PHE A 18 -5.06 -5.67 24.32
N ASN A 19 -4.00 -5.29 25.03
CA ASN A 19 -2.73 -6.01 25.04
C ASN A 19 -2.86 -7.41 25.68
N LYS A 20 -3.76 -7.58 26.65
CA LYS A 20 -4.06 -8.89 27.25
C LYS A 20 -4.79 -9.81 26.27
N ALA A 21 -5.70 -9.27 25.45
CA ALA A 21 -6.37 -10.00 24.37
C ALA A 21 -5.41 -10.38 23.22
N LEU A 22 -4.42 -9.55 22.93
CA LEU A 22 -3.33 -9.86 21.99
C LEU A 22 -2.38 -10.93 22.55
N LYS A 23 -1.95 -10.82 23.82
CA LYS A 23 -1.06 -11.79 24.47
C LYS A 23 -1.71 -13.15 24.75
N SER A 24 -3.03 -13.20 24.93
CA SER A 24 -3.75 -14.49 25.05
C SER A 24 -3.75 -15.29 23.75
N GLN A 25 -3.54 -14.67 22.59
CA GLN A 25 -3.41 -15.40 21.33
C GLN A 25 -2.01 -16.00 21.12
N ASP A 26 -0.97 -15.41 21.71
CA ASP A 26 0.41 -15.92 21.60
C ASP A 26 0.73 -17.02 22.64
N SER A 27 -0.12 -17.23 23.65
CA SER A 27 0.13 -18.15 24.78
C SER A 27 -0.71 -19.44 24.78
N LEU A 28 -1.57 -19.68 23.79
CA LEU A 28 -2.41 -20.88 23.67
C LEU A 28 -1.73 -22.04 22.91
N SER A 29 -0.42 -22.25 23.11
CA SER A 29 0.32 -23.36 22.49
C SER A 29 0.74 -24.49 23.43
N ASN A 30 0.31 -24.51 24.69
CA ASN A 30 0.49 -25.66 25.59
C ASN A 30 -0.65 -25.74 26.61
N ASP A 31 -1.70 -26.51 26.30
CA ASP A 31 -2.25 -27.51 27.20
C ASP A 31 -3.38 -28.29 26.53
N SER A 32 -3.24 -29.61 26.55
CA SER A 32 -4.15 -30.58 25.95
C SER A 32 -5.12 -31.15 26.99
N SER A 33 -6.43 -30.90 26.81
CA SER A 33 -7.50 -31.88 27.06
C SER A 33 -8.89 -31.29 26.75
N ILE A 34 -9.47 -31.78 25.64
CA ILE A 34 -10.88 -32.08 25.35
C ILE A 34 -11.95 -31.36 26.20
N ASP A 35 -12.68 -30.42 25.58
CA ASP A 35 -14.15 -30.49 25.50
C ASP A 35 -14.66 -29.66 24.31
N SER A 36 -15.55 -30.28 23.54
CA SER A 36 -16.03 -29.85 22.22
C SER A 36 -17.24 -28.92 22.31
N GLU A 37 -17.01 -27.62 22.45
CA GLU A 37 -17.91 -26.56 21.99
C GLU A 37 -17.02 -25.42 21.47
N SER A 38 -17.07 -25.16 20.16
CA SER A 38 -16.25 -24.13 19.51
C SER A 38 -16.51 -22.76 20.16
N SER A 39 -15.60 -22.32 21.03
CA SER A 39 -15.68 -21.03 21.71
C SER A 39 -15.62 -19.90 20.67
N ALA A 40 -16.78 -19.43 20.23
CA ALA A 40 -16.88 -18.32 19.27
C ALA A 40 -16.21 -17.09 19.89
N SER A 41 -15.02 -16.76 19.38
CA SER A 41 -14.26 -15.60 19.87
C SER A 41 -15.03 -14.33 19.51
N THR A 42 -15.34 -13.49 20.50
CA THR A 42 -16.04 -12.23 20.28
C THR A 42 -15.07 -11.06 20.33
N ILE A 43 -15.08 -10.20 19.31
CA ILE A 43 -14.37 -8.92 19.34
C ILE A 43 -15.29 -7.83 19.80
N ARG A 44 -14.75 -6.95 20.66
CA ARG A 44 -15.43 -5.74 21.13
C ARG A 44 -14.58 -4.52 20.82
N ILE A 45 -15.17 -3.54 20.13
CA ILE A 45 -14.59 -2.23 19.87
C ILE A 45 -15.56 -1.20 20.44
N GLY A 46 -15.21 -0.66 21.61
CA GLY A 46 -16.10 0.22 22.37
C GLY A 46 -17.33 -0.54 22.90
N ASP A 47 -18.50 -0.16 22.42
CA ASP A 47 -19.83 -0.71 22.75
C ASP A 47 -20.33 -1.75 21.73
N VAL A 48 -19.68 -1.85 20.56
CA VAL A 48 -20.10 -2.80 19.52
C VAL A 48 -19.35 -4.12 19.72
N THR A 49 -20.07 -5.24 19.59
CA THR A 49 -19.53 -6.61 19.67
C THR A 49 -19.85 -7.38 18.40
N LEU A 50 -18.86 -8.07 17.86
CA LEU A 50 -18.98 -8.95 16.69
C LEU A 50 -18.53 -10.37 17.07
N LYS A 51 -19.27 -11.38 16.63
CA LYS A 51 -18.86 -12.78 16.72
C LYS A 51 -17.91 -13.09 15.57
N ILE A 52 -16.73 -13.61 15.87
CA ILE A 52 -15.77 -14.05 14.86
C ILE A 52 -16.07 -15.49 14.49
N SER A 53 -16.08 -15.78 13.20
CA SER A 53 -16.04 -17.14 12.68
C SER A 53 -14.65 -17.46 12.15
N ASP A 54 -14.23 -18.72 12.25
CA ASP A 54 -13.01 -19.15 11.60
C ASP A 54 -13.14 -19.09 10.07
N PRO A 55 -12.13 -18.57 9.36
CA PRO A 55 -12.13 -18.46 7.91
C PRO A 55 -12.02 -19.86 7.30
N LYS A 56 -12.69 -20.08 6.16
CA LYS A 56 -12.55 -21.31 5.37
C LYS A 56 -11.18 -21.35 4.70
N ASN A 57 -10.73 -20.20 4.21
CA ASN A 57 -9.47 -19.99 3.54
C ASN A 57 -8.63 -18.95 4.31
N PRO A 58 -7.81 -19.37 5.28
CA PRO A 58 -7.01 -18.45 6.09
C PRO A 58 -6.03 -17.62 5.24
N GLU A 59 -5.62 -18.12 4.07
CA GLU A 59 -4.78 -17.39 3.12
C GLU A 59 -5.41 -16.10 2.60
N LEU A 60 -6.75 -15.98 2.60
CA LEU A 60 -7.45 -14.79 2.11
C LEU A 60 -7.69 -13.75 3.21
N VAL A 61 -7.35 -14.07 4.47
CA VAL A 61 -7.39 -13.10 5.57
C VAL A 61 -6.13 -12.24 5.50
N PRO A 62 -6.25 -10.90 5.44
CA PRO A 62 -5.09 -10.03 5.32
C PRO A 62 -4.26 -10.05 6.60
N TYR A 63 -2.94 -9.92 6.43
CA TYR A 63 -2.00 -9.79 7.55
C TYR A 63 -1.30 -8.44 7.47
N TYR A 64 -1.81 -7.45 8.19
CA TYR A 64 -1.25 -6.11 8.22
C TYR A 64 -0.22 -5.99 9.34
N VAL A 65 1.06 -5.90 8.95
CA VAL A 65 2.22 -5.89 9.87
C VAL A 65 2.61 -4.49 10.32
N LYS A 66 2.32 -3.48 9.50
CA LYS A 66 2.77 -2.11 9.76
C LYS A 66 2.00 -1.52 10.95
N PRO A 67 2.60 -0.62 11.73
CA PRO A 67 1.86 0.14 12.73
C PRO A 67 0.76 0.96 12.04
N LEU A 68 -0.43 1.01 12.62
CA LEU A 68 -1.58 1.77 12.11
C LEU A 68 -2.13 2.67 13.22
N PHE A 69 -1.40 3.72 13.58
CA PHE A 69 -1.82 4.70 14.59
C PHE A 69 -2.54 4.05 15.79
N GLU A 70 -1.93 3.04 16.40
CA GLU A 70 -2.62 2.16 17.36
C GLU A 70 -3.19 2.93 18.56
N ASP A 71 -2.55 4.04 18.92
CA ASP A 71 -2.94 4.92 20.02
C ASP A 71 -3.95 6.00 19.59
N SER A 72 -4.30 6.09 18.30
CA SER A 72 -5.22 7.10 17.79
C SER A 72 -6.67 6.71 17.98
N GLN A 73 -7.38 7.53 18.75
CA GLN A 73 -8.80 7.37 18.97
C GLN A 73 -9.63 7.56 17.70
N GLU A 74 -9.11 8.26 16.69
CA GLU A 74 -9.78 8.50 15.42
C GLU A 74 -9.84 7.24 14.58
N VAL A 75 -8.72 6.52 14.46
CA VAL A 75 -8.67 5.21 13.79
C VAL A 75 -9.60 4.21 14.49
N LEU A 76 -9.64 4.21 15.83
CA LEU A 76 -10.58 3.39 16.58
C LEU A 76 -12.05 3.76 16.31
N ARG A 77 -12.37 5.06 16.16
CA ARG A 77 -13.73 5.51 15.77
C ARG A 77 -14.10 5.00 14.37
N HIS A 78 -13.16 4.99 13.43
CA HIS A 78 -13.39 4.43 12.09
C HIS A 78 -13.64 2.92 12.15
N LEU A 79 -12.79 2.15 12.85
CA LEU A 79 -12.96 0.70 13.02
C LEU A 79 -14.27 0.34 13.73
N ARG A 80 -14.62 1.07 14.79
CA ARG A 80 -15.90 0.91 15.51
C ARG A 80 -17.09 1.12 14.58
N TRP A 81 -17.05 2.19 13.79
CA TRP A 81 -18.13 2.52 12.86
C TRP A 81 -18.27 1.47 11.76
N MET A 82 -17.16 0.97 11.21
CA MET A 82 -17.18 -0.13 10.24
C MET A 82 -17.82 -1.39 10.83
N MET A 83 -17.48 -1.73 12.08
CA MET A 83 -18.06 -2.87 12.78
C MET A 83 -19.56 -2.73 13.02
N GLN A 84 -20.00 -1.51 13.34
CA GLN A 84 -21.43 -1.21 13.47
C GLN A 84 -22.17 -1.43 12.15
N LYS A 85 -21.56 -1.00 11.03
CA LYS A 85 -22.18 -1.12 9.69
C LYS A 85 -22.19 -2.55 9.17
N GLU A 86 -21.15 -3.34 9.42
CA GLU A 86 -21.14 -4.78 9.12
C GLU A 86 -22.24 -5.51 9.89
N LYS A 87 -22.43 -5.21 11.19
CA LYS A 87 -23.52 -5.81 11.98
C LYS A 87 -24.91 -5.49 11.44
N LEU A 88 -25.08 -4.35 10.76
CA LEU A 88 -26.34 -3.94 10.11
C LEU A 88 -26.48 -4.49 8.68
N GLY A 89 -25.46 -5.15 8.13
CA GLY A 89 -25.44 -5.60 6.73
C GLY A 89 -25.43 -4.45 5.72
N GLN A 90 -24.90 -3.27 6.11
CA GLN A 90 -24.83 -2.10 5.24
C GLN A 90 -23.47 -1.99 4.57
N ASP A 91 -23.46 -1.76 3.25
CA ASP A 91 -22.23 -1.54 2.48
C ASP A 91 -21.59 -0.19 2.82
N ILE A 92 -20.26 -0.17 2.83
CA ILE A 92 -19.45 0.93 3.36
C ILE A 92 -18.72 1.63 2.22
N PHE A 93 -18.65 2.96 2.26
CA PHE A 93 -17.78 3.75 1.39
C PHE A 93 -16.86 4.65 2.21
N LEU A 94 -15.56 4.41 2.13
CA LEU A 94 -14.54 5.22 2.78
C LEU A 94 -13.99 6.25 1.79
N ILE A 95 -14.29 7.52 2.07
CA ILE A 95 -13.82 8.66 1.30
C ILE A 95 -12.68 9.33 2.07
N GLY A 96 -11.66 9.83 1.40
CA GLY A 96 -10.57 10.54 2.07
C GLY A 96 -9.45 10.92 1.11
N PRO A 97 -8.41 11.60 1.60
CA PRO A 97 -7.29 12.00 0.77
C PRO A 97 -6.56 10.77 0.20
N PRO A 98 -5.81 10.95 -0.90
CA PRO A 98 -4.96 9.94 -1.50
C PRO A 98 -3.94 9.42 -0.49
N GLY A 99 -3.71 8.11 -0.53
CA GLY A 99 -2.73 7.46 0.33
C GLY A 99 -3.23 6.16 0.98
N PRO A 100 -2.32 5.44 1.67
CA PRO A 100 -2.57 4.07 2.11
C PRO A 100 -3.50 3.98 3.33
N LEU A 101 -3.82 5.08 4.01
CA LEU A 101 -4.53 5.07 5.29
C LEU A 101 -5.90 4.36 5.19
N ARG A 102 -6.72 4.72 4.20
CA ARG A 102 -8.05 4.12 3.98
C ARG A 102 -7.95 2.61 3.79
N ARG A 103 -7.07 2.17 2.89
CA ARG A 103 -6.81 0.75 2.63
C ARG A 103 -6.29 0.05 3.87
N SER A 104 -5.35 0.66 4.59
CA SER A 104 -4.75 0.10 5.80
C SER A 104 -5.78 -0.11 6.92
N ILE A 105 -6.73 0.82 7.08
CA ILE A 105 -7.86 0.66 8.02
C ILE A 105 -8.72 -0.54 7.63
N VAL A 106 -9.05 -0.72 6.35
CA VAL A 106 -9.85 -1.87 5.89
C VAL A 106 -9.10 -3.19 6.07
N LEU A 107 -7.82 -3.24 5.72
CA LEU A 107 -7.00 -4.45 5.89
C LEU A 107 -6.86 -4.81 7.38
N ARG A 108 -6.63 -3.81 8.24
CA ARG A 108 -6.57 -4.02 9.68
C ARG A 108 -7.92 -4.46 10.25
N TYR A 109 -9.01 -3.88 9.77
CA TYR A 109 -10.36 -4.27 10.15
C TYR A 109 -10.62 -5.75 9.82
N ALA A 110 -10.37 -6.17 8.59
CA ALA A 110 -10.55 -7.55 8.14
C ALA A 110 -9.63 -8.54 8.87
N GLN A 111 -8.40 -8.13 9.20
CA GLN A 111 -7.49 -8.92 10.04
C GLN A 111 -8.05 -9.12 11.45
N LEU A 112 -8.58 -8.05 12.06
CA LEU A 112 -9.16 -8.12 13.40
C LEU A 112 -10.38 -9.05 13.39
N THR A 113 -11.31 -8.85 12.46
CA THR A 113 -12.54 -9.65 12.38
C THR A 113 -12.35 -11.05 11.79
N ASN A 114 -11.12 -11.43 11.42
CA ASN A 114 -10.75 -12.70 10.78
C ASN A 114 -11.55 -12.98 9.49
N ARG A 115 -11.82 -11.93 8.71
CA ARG A 115 -12.65 -12.00 7.50
C ARG A 115 -11.79 -12.16 6.25
N GLU A 116 -12.22 -13.07 5.39
CA GLU A 116 -11.66 -13.25 4.05
C GLU A 116 -11.96 -12.02 3.18
N ILE A 117 -10.96 -11.55 2.43
CA ILE A 117 -11.10 -10.41 1.52
C ILE A 117 -10.95 -10.82 0.06
N GLU A 118 -11.67 -10.14 -0.82
CA GLU A 118 -11.46 -10.12 -2.26
C GLU A 118 -11.27 -8.67 -2.67
N TYR A 119 -10.21 -8.38 -3.43
CA TYR A 119 -9.84 -7.01 -3.76
C TYR A 119 -9.90 -6.80 -5.26
N VAL A 120 -10.56 -5.71 -5.68
CA VAL A 120 -10.68 -5.31 -7.07
C VAL A 120 -10.20 -3.86 -7.21
N PRO A 121 -9.05 -3.63 -7.85
CA PRO A 121 -8.68 -2.29 -8.27
C PRO A 121 -9.53 -1.89 -9.47
N LEU A 122 -10.31 -0.83 -9.33
CA LEU A 122 -11.11 -0.26 -10.41
C LEU A 122 -10.26 0.75 -11.18
N SER A 123 -10.20 0.55 -12.48
CA SER A 123 -9.54 1.43 -13.43
C SER A 123 -10.48 1.70 -14.59
N LYS A 124 -10.07 2.62 -15.48
CA LYS A 124 -10.80 2.87 -16.73
C LYS A 124 -10.80 1.65 -17.67
N ASP A 125 -9.86 0.72 -17.49
CA ASP A 125 -9.72 -0.47 -18.34
C ASP A 125 -10.52 -1.67 -17.83
N CYS A 126 -11.24 -1.52 -16.71
CA CYS A 126 -12.00 -2.62 -16.11
C CYS A 126 -13.22 -2.99 -16.96
N THR A 127 -13.34 -4.27 -17.29
CA THR A 127 -14.44 -4.80 -18.10
C THR A 127 -15.38 -5.66 -17.28
N ASP A 128 -16.56 -6.00 -17.83
CA ASP A 128 -17.51 -6.94 -17.19
C ASP A 128 -16.85 -8.28 -16.83
N SER A 129 -15.94 -8.75 -17.70
CA SER A 129 -15.19 -10.00 -17.50
C SER A 129 -14.24 -9.99 -16.30
N ASP A 130 -13.85 -8.81 -15.79
CA ASP A 130 -13.01 -8.68 -14.59
C ASP A 130 -13.81 -8.74 -13.29
N LEU A 131 -15.13 -8.50 -13.36
CA LEU A 131 -16.01 -8.44 -12.21
C LEU A 131 -16.83 -9.72 -12.07
N LYS A 132 -17.33 -10.23 -13.20
CA LYS A 132 -18.17 -11.43 -13.25
C LYS A 132 -17.35 -12.69 -13.41
N GLN A 133 -17.10 -13.06 -14.66
CA GLN A 133 -16.48 -14.30 -15.06
C GLN A 133 -15.57 -14.04 -16.23
N ARG A 134 -14.45 -14.75 -16.26
CA ARG A 134 -13.56 -14.76 -17.41
C ARG A 134 -13.59 -16.12 -18.06
N ARG A 135 -13.62 -16.14 -19.40
CA ARG A 135 -13.48 -17.37 -20.18
C ARG A 135 -12.00 -17.67 -20.35
N GLU A 136 -11.56 -18.78 -19.77
CA GLU A 136 -10.19 -19.29 -19.90
C GLU A 136 -10.18 -20.56 -20.74
N ILE A 137 -9.06 -20.81 -21.43
CA ILE A 137 -8.88 -22.01 -22.25
C ILE A 137 -7.80 -22.86 -21.61
N SER A 138 -8.15 -24.08 -21.20
CA SER A 138 -7.20 -25.08 -20.73
C SER A 138 -7.44 -26.39 -21.47
N GLY A 139 -6.36 -26.97 -21.99
CA GLY A 139 -6.41 -28.25 -22.71
C GLY A 139 -7.34 -28.25 -23.94
N GLY A 140 -7.53 -27.10 -24.60
CA GLY A 140 -8.43 -26.97 -25.76
C GLY A 140 -9.92 -26.83 -25.43
N THR A 141 -10.29 -26.88 -24.15
CA THR A 141 -11.66 -26.61 -23.68
C THR A 141 -11.74 -25.23 -23.02
N ALA A 142 -12.81 -24.50 -23.33
CA ALA A 142 -13.07 -23.22 -22.69
C ALA A 142 -13.95 -23.41 -21.45
N TYR A 143 -13.54 -22.85 -20.32
CA TYR A 143 -14.30 -22.85 -19.07
C TYR A 143 -14.38 -21.44 -18.49
N TYR A 144 -15.40 -21.20 -17.68
CA TYR A 144 -15.62 -19.91 -17.03
C TYR A 144 -14.99 -19.93 -15.62
N VAL A 145 -14.24 -18.88 -15.30
CA VAL A 145 -13.58 -18.67 -14.01
C VAL A 145 -14.23 -17.49 -13.31
N ASP A 146 -14.81 -17.76 -12.13
CA ASP A 146 -15.44 -16.76 -11.27
C ASP A 146 -14.42 -15.74 -10.77
N GLN A 147 -14.71 -14.46 -10.99
CA GLN A 147 -13.87 -13.35 -10.54
C GLN A 147 -14.25 -12.89 -9.12
N ALA A 148 -13.49 -11.92 -8.61
CA ALA A 148 -13.53 -11.46 -7.23
C ALA A 148 -14.94 -11.10 -6.73
N CYS A 149 -15.77 -10.39 -7.50
CA CYS A 149 -17.12 -10.03 -7.06
C CYS A 149 -18.03 -11.25 -6.88
N VAL A 150 -17.95 -12.22 -7.80
CA VAL A 150 -18.73 -13.46 -7.75
C VAL A 150 -18.27 -14.33 -6.59
N ARG A 151 -16.94 -14.54 -6.44
CA ARG A 151 -16.37 -15.30 -5.32
C ARG A 151 -16.74 -14.68 -3.97
N ALA A 152 -16.68 -13.35 -3.85
CA ALA A 152 -17.03 -12.66 -2.63
C ALA A 152 -18.52 -12.83 -2.28
N ALA A 153 -19.40 -12.70 -3.27
CA ALA A 153 -20.84 -12.87 -3.09
C ALA A 153 -21.21 -14.31 -2.68
N ILE A 154 -20.63 -15.31 -3.34
CA ILE A 154 -20.92 -16.73 -3.06
C ILE A 154 -20.39 -17.14 -1.68
N HIS A 155 -19.15 -16.79 -1.37
CA HIS A 155 -18.50 -17.24 -0.13
C HIS A 155 -18.78 -16.33 1.07
N GLY A 156 -19.37 -15.15 0.88
CA GLY A 156 -19.61 -14.18 1.95
C GLY A 156 -18.34 -13.48 2.44
N ARG A 157 -17.43 -13.19 1.52
CA ARG A 157 -16.18 -12.45 1.77
C ARG A 157 -16.44 -10.94 1.74
N ILE A 158 -15.51 -10.18 2.29
CA ILE A 158 -15.50 -8.72 2.13
C ILE A 158 -14.97 -8.40 0.74
N LEU A 159 -15.77 -7.73 -0.09
CA LEU A 159 -15.35 -7.22 -1.39
C LEU A 159 -14.82 -5.79 -1.24
N ILE A 160 -13.54 -5.58 -1.50
CA ILE A 160 -12.90 -4.27 -1.51
C ILE A 160 -12.87 -3.73 -2.94
N LEU A 161 -13.59 -2.64 -3.19
CA LEU A 161 -13.57 -1.92 -4.47
C LEU A 161 -12.71 -0.67 -4.32
N ASP A 162 -11.54 -0.62 -4.94
CA ASP A 162 -10.62 0.51 -4.80
C ASP A 162 -10.59 1.38 -6.06
N GLY A 163 -10.87 2.68 -5.93
CA GLY A 163 -10.89 3.62 -7.04
C GLY A 163 -12.23 3.68 -7.77
N ILE A 164 -13.35 3.61 -7.04
CA ILE A 164 -14.70 3.62 -7.64
C ILE A 164 -14.97 4.88 -8.49
N GLU A 165 -14.35 6.01 -8.17
CA GLU A 165 -14.42 7.26 -8.94
C GLU A 165 -13.72 7.19 -10.31
N LYS A 166 -12.89 6.16 -10.53
CA LYS A 166 -12.12 5.93 -11.76
C LYS A 166 -12.73 4.83 -12.63
N ALA A 167 -13.75 4.15 -12.14
CA ALA A 167 -14.44 3.10 -12.88
C ALA A 167 -15.11 3.65 -14.15
N GLU A 168 -15.09 2.87 -15.21
CA GLU A 168 -15.77 3.20 -16.44
C GLU A 168 -17.31 3.07 -16.28
N ARG A 169 -18.08 3.85 -17.04
CA ARG A 169 -19.54 3.96 -16.89
C ARG A 169 -20.29 2.66 -17.16
N ASN A 170 -19.74 1.77 -17.98
CA ASN A 170 -20.28 0.44 -18.29
C ASN A 170 -20.26 -0.53 -17.10
N VAL A 171 -19.31 -0.36 -16.17
CA VAL A 171 -19.13 -1.20 -14.98
C VAL A 171 -20.10 -0.83 -13.86
N LEU A 172 -20.46 0.45 -13.76
CA LEU A 172 -21.30 0.98 -12.69
C LEU A 172 -22.68 0.30 -12.57
N PRO A 173 -23.42 0.01 -13.66
CA PRO A 173 -24.70 -0.72 -13.57
C PRO A 173 -24.56 -2.14 -13.00
N ILE A 174 -23.48 -2.85 -13.35
CA ILE A 174 -23.22 -4.21 -12.86
C ILE A 174 -22.99 -4.18 -11.34
N LEU A 175 -22.19 -3.22 -10.87
CA LEU A 175 -21.97 -3.00 -9.44
C LEU A 175 -23.26 -2.55 -8.74
N ASN A 176 -24.06 -1.68 -9.36
CA ASN A 176 -25.33 -1.23 -8.77
C ASN A 176 -26.28 -2.40 -8.50
N ASN A 177 -26.44 -3.32 -9.46
CA ASN A 177 -27.30 -4.50 -9.28
C ASN A 177 -26.80 -5.42 -8.16
N LEU A 178 -25.48 -5.60 -8.06
CA LEU A 178 -24.87 -6.40 -6.99
C LEU A 178 -25.00 -5.73 -5.61
N LEU A 179 -24.91 -4.41 -5.53
CA LEU A 179 -25.06 -3.64 -4.30
C LEU A 179 -26.51 -3.59 -3.83
N GLU A 180 -27.44 -3.34 -4.75
CA GLU A 180 -28.86 -3.17 -4.46
C GLU A 180 -29.56 -4.50 -4.17
N ASN A 181 -29.51 -5.43 -5.11
CA ASN A 181 -30.33 -6.64 -5.06
C ASN A 181 -29.52 -7.87 -4.66
N ARG A 182 -28.19 -7.78 -4.57
CA ARG A 182 -27.30 -8.95 -4.51
C ARG A 182 -27.56 -9.90 -5.70
N GLU A 183 -27.84 -9.32 -6.87
CA GLU A 183 -28.20 -10.06 -8.08
C GLU A 183 -27.20 -9.79 -9.20
N MET A 184 -26.87 -10.83 -9.96
CA MET A 184 -25.91 -10.76 -11.04
C MET A 184 -26.12 -11.93 -12.00
N VAL A 185 -26.25 -11.63 -13.29
CA VAL A 185 -26.27 -12.63 -14.37
C VAL A 185 -24.83 -13.04 -14.68
N LEU A 186 -24.57 -14.34 -14.73
CA LEU A 186 -23.27 -14.93 -15.08
C LEU A 186 -23.31 -15.49 -16.51
N GLU A 187 -22.14 -15.56 -17.16
CA GLU A 187 -22.04 -15.96 -18.58
C GLU A 187 -22.25 -17.46 -18.80
N ASP A 188 -22.00 -18.28 -17.76
CA ASP A 188 -22.28 -19.72 -17.76
C ASP A 188 -23.78 -20.07 -17.56
N GLY A 189 -24.63 -19.05 -17.47
CA GLY A 189 -26.06 -19.14 -17.26
C GLY A 189 -26.48 -19.27 -15.78
N ARG A 190 -25.54 -19.20 -14.82
CA ARG A 190 -25.89 -19.06 -13.41
C ARG A 190 -26.46 -17.65 -13.13
N PHE A 191 -27.31 -17.56 -12.12
CA PHE A 191 -27.87 -16.27 -11.67
C PHE A 191 -27.70 -16.14 -10.15
N LEU A 192 -26.96 -15.11 -9.71
CA LEU A 192 -26.84 -14.78 -8.29
C LEU A 192 -28.17 -14.19 -7.79
N VAL A 193 -28.65 -14.68 -6.64
CA VAL A 193 -29.93 -14.28 -6.05
C VAL A 193 -29.74 -13.90 -4.59
N HIS A 194 -30.47 -12.86 -4.15
CA HIS A 194 -30.54 -12.46 -2.76
C HIS A 194 -30.93 -13.64 -1.84
N PRO A 195 -30.28 -13.82 -0.67
CA PRO A 195 -30.53 -14.95 0.23
C PRO A 195 -32.01 -15.13 0.63
N LYS A 196 -32.71 -14.02 0.92
CA LYS A 196 -34.16 -14.04 1.22
C LYS A 196 -35.01 -14.53 0.04
N ARG A 197 -34.73 -14.04 -1.17
CA ARG A 197 -35.48 -14.42 -2.38
C ARG A 197 -35.25 -15.89 -2.72
N TYR A 198 -34.01 -16.36 -2.56
CA TYR A 198 -33.68 -17.78 -2.72
C TYR A 198 -34.45 -18.66 -1.73
N ALA A 199 -34.56 -18.25 -0.46
CA ALA A 199 -35.34 -18.97 0.54
C ALA A 199 -36.84 -19.04 0.18
N SER A 200 -37.46 -17.94 -0.22
CA SER A 200 -38.87 -17.92 -0.64
C SER A 200 -39.14 -18.78 -1.88
N LEU A 201 -38.19 -18.84 -2.82
CA LEU A 201 -38.30 -19.71 -4.00
C LEU A 201 -38.14 -21.19 -3.63
N ALA A 202 -37.29 -21.50 -2.64
CA ALA A 202 -37.09 -22.86 -2.15
C ALA A 202 -38.30 -23.40 -1.35
N GLU A 203 -39.10 -22.52 -0.75
CA GLU A 203 -40.36 -22.90 -0.09
C GLU A 203 -41.47 -23.22 -1.10
N SER A 204 -41.49 -22.54 -2.24
CA SER A 204 -42.58 -22.61 -3.24
C SER A 204 -42.31 -23.59 -4.40
N ASN A 205 -41.06 -24.00 -4.62
CA ASN A 205 -40.67 -24.86 -5.73
C ASN A 205 -39.87 -26.08 -5.30
N SER A 206 -39.90 -27.14 -6.11
CA SER A 206 -39.04 -28.30 -5.93
C SER A 206 -37.59 -27.99 -6.34
N LYS A 207 -36.63 -28.67 -5.70
CA LYS A 207 -35.18 -28.50 -5.99
C LYS A 207 -34.84 -28.71 -7.47
N VAL A 208 -35.55 -29.62 -8.15
CA VAL A 208 -35.35 -29.91 -9.59
C VAL A 208 -35.64 -28.69 -10.46
N ASN A 209 -36.70 -27.93 -10.15
CA ASN A 209 -37.03 -26.70 -10.88
C ASN A 209 -35.99 -25.60 -10.61
N MET A 210 -35.47 -25.52 -9.37
CA MET A 210 -34.44 -24.55 -9.02
C MET A 210 -33.10 -24.83 -9.69
N ASP A 211 -32.71 -26.10 -9.82
CA ASP A 211 -31.48 -26.50 -10.52
C ASP A 211 -31.57 -26.19 -12.02
N GLY A 212 -32.77 -26.34 -12.62
CA GLY A 212 -33.04 -25.93 -14.00
C GLY A 212 -32.85 -24.43 -14.23
N TRP A 213 -33.09 -23.60 -13.22
CA TRP A 213 -32.89 -22.14 -13.26
C TRP A 213 -31.44 -21.72 -12.94
N LYS A 214 -30.57 -22.65 -12.54
CA LYS A 214 -29.15 -22.41 -12.18
C LYS A 214 -28.98 -21.24 -11.18
N LEU A 215 -29.88 -21.15 -10.20
CA LEU A 215 -29.83 -20.08 -9.20
C LEU A 215 -28.74 -20.35 -8.16
N VAL A 216 -27.96 -19.32 -7.85
CA VAL A 216 -26.91 -19.37 -6.83
C VAL A 216 -27.24 -18.38 -5.71
N LYS A 217 -27.33 -18.89 -4.49
CA LYS A 217 -27.59 -18.08 -3.29
C LYS A 217 -26.38 -17.21 -2.96
N VAL A 218 -26.59 -15.90 -2.82
CA VAL A 218 -25.59 -15.00 -2.23
C VAL A 218 -25.56 -15.16 -0.71
N SER A 219 -24.35 -15.13 -0.13
CA SER A 219 -24.17 -15.25 1.32
C SER A 219 -24.67 -14.00 2.05
N GLU A 220 -25.31 -14.21 3.21
CA GLU A 220 -25.76 -13.11 4.09
C GLU A 220 -24.60 -12.35 4.72
N HIS A 221 -23.40 -12.95 4.75
CA HIS A 221 -22.19 -12.33 5.25
C HIS A 221 -21.46 -11.51 4.17
N PHE A 222 -22.00 -11.42 2.95
CA PHE A 222 -21.39 -10.64 1.88
C PHE A 222 -21.54 -9.13 2.15
N ILE A 223 -20.41 -8.41 2.20
CA ILE A 223 -20.35 -6.96 2.39
C ILE A 223 -19.38 -6.36 1.39
N VAL A 224 -19.74 -5.19 0.87
CA VAL A 224 -18.89 -4.39 -0.01
C VAL A 224 -18.33 -3.20 0.76
N ILE A 225 -17.01 -3.02 0.67
CA ILE A 225 -16.28 -1.86 1.18
C ILE A 225 -15.64 -1.15 -0.02
N ALA A 226 -16.20 -0.02 -0.43
CA ALA A 226 -15.62 0.81 -1.45
C ALA A 226 -14.62 1.81 -0.85
N LEU A 227 -13.53 2.05 -1.56
CA LEU A 227 -12.54 3.08 -1.30
C LEU A 227 -12.57 4.08 -2.46
N GLY A 228 -12.64 5.37 -2.16
CA GLY A 228 -12.65 6.38 -3.22
C GLY A 228 -12.24 7.77 -2.76
N LEU A 229 -11.90 8.62 -3.73
CA LEU A 229 -11.44 9.98 -3.50
C LEU A 229 -12.62 10.97 -3.49
N PRO A 230 -12.54 12.07 -2.72
CA PRO A 230 -13.54 13.13 -2.83
C PRO A 230 -13.37 13.87 -4.17
N VAL A 231 -14.45 13.89 -4.96
CA VAL A 231 -14.51 14.57 -6.26
C VAL A 231 -15.61 15.63 -6.19
N PRO A 232 -15.29 16.94 -6.24
CA PRO A 232 -13.96 17.58 -6.19
C PRO A 232 -13.26 17.44 -4.81
N PRO A 233 -11.92 17.67 -4.67
CA PRO A 233 -10.99 18.31 -5.62
C PRO A 233 -10.13 17.35 -6.45
N TYR A 234 -10.16 16.04 -6.21
CA TYR A 234 -9.34 15.10 -6.97
C TYR A 234 -9.97 14.75 -8.33
N ILE A 235 -9.14 14.28 -9.25
CA ILE A 235 -9.57 13.93 -10.61
C ILE A 235 -10.34 12.61 -10.54
N GLY A 236 -11.59 12.62 -11.01
CA GLY A 236 -12.42 11.43 -11.09
C GLY A 236 -13.84 11.77 -11.52
N HIS A 237 -14.70 10.77 -11.53
CA HIS A 237 -16.13 10.94 -11.74
C HIS A 237 -16.85 10.87 -10.40
N SER A 238 -17.66 11.89 -10.11
CA SER A 238 -18.56 11.84 -8.97
C SER A 238 -19.54 10.68 -9.13
N LEU A 239 -19.78 9.94 -8.06
CA LEU A 239 -20.73 8.83 -8.08
C LEU A 239 -22.14 9.31 -8.42
N ASP A 240 -22.81 8.56 -9.30
CA ASP A 240 -24.20 8.80 -9.64
C ASP A 240 -25.07 8.73 -8.38
N PRO A 241 -26.11 9.59 -8.26
CA PRO A 241 -26.97 9.61 -7.07
C PRO A 241 -27.54 8.24 -6.64
N PRO A 242 -27.95 7.34 -7.55
CA PRO A 242 -28.41 6.00 -7.18
C PRO A 242 -27.34 5.14 -6.51
N LEU A 243 -26.11 5.14 -7.03
CA LEU A 243 -24.99 4.39 -6.43
C LEU A 243 -24.55 5.00 -5.12
N ARG A 244 -24.49 6.33 -5.05
CA ARG A 244 -24.10 7.08 -3.86
C ARG A 244 -25.02 6.80 -2.67
N SER A 245 -26.33 6.60 -2.89
CA SER A 245 -27.29 6.34 -1.81
C SER A 245 -27.24 4.91 -1.26
N ARG A 246 -26.62 3.96 -1.98
CA ARG A 246 -26.46 2.57 -1.52
C ARG A 246 -25.37 2.43 -0.48
N PHE A 247 -24.36 3.29 -0.52
CA PHE A 247 -23.27 3.26 0.42
C PHE A 247 -23.56 4.08 1.67
N GLN A 248 -23.07 3.58 2.81
CA GLN A 248 -22.87 4.38 3.99
C GLN A 248 -21.49 5.04 3.89
N CYS A 249 -21.46 6.35 3.69
CA CYS A 249 -20.22 7.09 3.50
C CYS A 249 -19.58 7.46 4.85
N ARG A 250 -18.26 7.33 4.93
CA ARG A 250 -17.45 7.85 6.03
C ARG A 250 -16.24 8.57 5.45
N ASP A 251 -16.09 9.83 5.85
CA ASP A 251 -14.88 10.61 5.57
C ASP A 251 -13.76 10.19 6.53
N VAL A 252 -12.61 9.83 5.97
CA VAL A 252 -11.40 9.37 6.65
C VAL A 252 -10.34 10.44 6.41
N LYS A 253 -10.19 11.33 7.39
CA LYS A 253 -9.18 12.39 7.36
C LYS A 253 -7.84 11.88 7.87
N GLN A 254 -6.79 12.64 7.61
CA GLN A 254 -5.51 12.39 8.26
C GLN A 254 -5.65 12.57 9.78
N PRO A 255 -4.98 11.74 10.59
CA PRO A 255 -5.08 11.84 12.05
C PRO A 255 -4.54 13.17 12.61
N GLU A 256 -4.90 13.50 13.84
CA GLU A 256 -4.39 14.69 14.55
C GLU A 256 -2.86 14.73 14.66
N PHE A 257 -2.30 15.95 14.78
CA PHE A 257 -0.85 16.22 14.84
C PHE A 257 -0.10 15.34 15.86
N ASP A 258 -0.63 15.26 17.10
CA ASP A 258 -0.04 14.44 18.17
C ASP A 258 -0.04 12.94 17.84
N SER A 259 -1.12 12.45 17.22
CA SER A 259 -1.20 11.05 16.76
C SER A 259 -0.20 10.76 15.66
N GLN A 260 0.04 11.71 14.74
CA GLN A 260 1.05 11.58 13.69
C GLN A 260 2.47 11.52 14.25
N ILE A 261 2.82 12.40 15.19
CA ILE A 261 4.14 12.40 15.82
C ILE A 261 4.41 11.11 16.58
N LYS A 262 3.45 10.66 17.43
CA LYS A 262 3.56 9.39 18.16
C LYS A 262 3.75 8.22 17.21
N HIS A 263 3.00 8.20 16.11
CA HIS A 263 3.13 7.17 15.09
C HIS A 263 4.52 7.17 14.44
N LEU A 264 5.04 8.34 14.07
CA LEU A 264 6.36 8.47 13.46
C LEU A 264 7.48 8.09 14.44
N HIS A 265 7.38 8.46 15.71
CA HIS A 265 8.31 8.02 16.75
C HIS A 265 8.28 6.50 16.96
N ARG A 266 7.13 5.87 16.83
CA ARG A 266 7.05 4.40 16.92
C ARG A 266 7.73 3.70 15.75
N ILE A 267 7.67 4.31 14.57
CA ILE A 267 8.36 3.79 13.37
C ILE A 267 9.88 4.09 13.44
N ALA A 268 10.26 5.24 13.98
CA ALA A 268 11.62 5.72 14.08
C ALA A 268 11.92 6.30 15.47
N PRO A 269 12.19 5.45 16.48
CA PRO A 269 12.38 5.89 17.87
C PRO A 269 13.61 6.79 18.06
N ASN A 270 14.61 6.67 17.19
CA ASN A 270 15.86 7.43 17.28
C ASN A 270 15.86 8.73 16.45
N ALA A 271 14.72 9.10 15.82
CA ALA A 271 14.64 10.34 15.06
C ALA A 271 14.54 11.55 16.00
N ASN A 272 15.16 12.68 15.63
CA ASN A 272 15.04 13.93 16.38
C ASN A 272 13.57 14.41 16.37
N SER A 273 12.97 14.53 17.56
CA SER A 273 11.57 14.96 17.74
C SER A 273 11.28 16.32 17.10
N GLU A 274 12.22 17.26 17.19
CA GLU A 274 12.04 18.60 16.62
C GLU A 274 11.92 18.57 15.09
N ILE A 275 12.74 17.74 14.43
CA ILE A 275 12.71 17.60 12.97
C ILE A 275 11.42 16.89 12.54
N VAL A 276 10.98 15.87 13.30
CA VAL A 276 9.73 15.17 13.04
C VAL A 276 8.53 16.11 13.18
N GLU A 277 8.48 16.92 14.24
CA GLU A 277 7.44 17.94 14.45
C GLU A 277 7.40 18.97 13.32
N ARG A 278 8.57 19.48 12.90
CA ARG A 278 8.68 20.41 11.77
C ARG A 278 8.21 19.78 10.47
N LEU A 279 8.58 18.53 10.18
CA LEU A 279 8.13 17.80 8.99
C LEU A 279 6.62 17.61 8.97
N VAL A 280 6.02 17.19 10.07
CA VAL A 280 4.56 17.05 10.20
C VAL A 280 3.89 18.41 10.01
N SER A 281 4.47 19.48 10.55
CA SER A 281 3.96 20.85 10.40
C SER A 281 3.98 21.30 8.94
N VAL A 282 5.10 21.07 8.24
CA VAL A 282 5.24 21.36 6.80
C VAL A 282 4.19 20.59 6.01
N ALA A 283 4.03 19.28 6.26
CA ALA A 283 3.07 18.45 5.55
C ALA A 283 1.62 18.91 5.77
N ASN A 284 1.25 19.27 7.01
CA ASN A 284 -0.08 19.78 7.32
C ASN A 284 -0.35 21.14 6.64
N VAL A 285 0.63 22.05 6.61
CA VAL A 285 0.49 23.33 5.92
C VAL A 285 0.35 23.14 4.42
N LEU A 286 1.20 22.31 3.80
CA LEU A 286 1.12 21.99 2.37
C LEU A 286 -0.19 21.26 2.01
N GLY A 287 -0.70 20.39 2.88
CA GLY A 287 -2.00 19.74 2.71
C GLY A 287 -3.17 20.73 2.77
N ASN A 288 -3.13 21.69 3.70
CA ASN A 288 -4.21 22.66 3.90
C ASN A 288 -4.23 23.81 2.87
N LEU A 289 -3.09 24.15 2.26
CA LEU A 289 -2.96 25.22 1.24
C LEU A 289 -3.85 25.01 -0.01
N ARG A 290 -4.43 23.82 -0.19
CA ARG A 290 -5.39 23.53 -1.27
C ARG A 290 -6.80 24.08 -1.06
N TYR A 291 -7.17 24.51 0.16
CA TYR A 291 -8.56 24.86 0.47
C TYR A 291 -9.00 26.27 0.02
N GLU A 292 -8.08 27.11 -0.49
CA GLU A 292 -8.43 28.43 -1.00
C GLU A 292 -8.79 28.38 -2.48
N ASN A 293 -10.11 28.30 -2.76
CA ASN A 293 -10.76 28.28 -4.09
C ASN A 293 -10.56 29.57 -4.93
N SER A 294 -9.44 30.26 -4.80
CA SER A 294 -9.14 31.55 -5.44
C SER A 294 -7.95 31.44 -6.38
N GLY A 295 -8.09 30.68 -7.47
CA GLY A 295 -7.13 30.70 -8.59
C GLY A 295 -5.67 30.38 -8.24
N GLY A 296 -5.44 29.76 -7.08
CA GLY A 296 -4.10 29.52 -6.53
C GLY A 296 -3.38 28.32 -7.15
N ILE A 297 -2.08 28.29 -6.93
CA ILE A 297 -1.15 27.26 -7.39
C ILE A 297 -1.53 25.88 -6.78
N THR A 298 -1.81 24.87 -7.62
CA THR A 298 -2.23 23.53 -7.18
C THR A 298 -1.05 22.63 -6.80
N ILE A 299 -0.63 22.68 -5.53
CA ILE A 299 0.48 21.85 -5.02
C ILE A 299 0.00 20.42 -4.74
N PRO A 300 0.59 19.34 -5.30
CA PRO A 300 0.26 17.94 -4.97
C PRO A 300 0.25 17.71 -3.46
N GLU A 301 -0.73 16.97 -2.94
CA GLU A 301 -0.70 16.58 -1.52
C GLU A 301 0.47 15.63 -1.31
N PHE A 302 1.42 16.03 -0.46
CA PHE A 302 2.57 15.21 -0.12
C PHE A 302 2.24 14.46 1.16
N PRO A 303 1.91 13.16 1.10
CA PRO A 303 1.85 12.38 2.32
C PRO A 303 3.23 12.40 2.95
N ILE A 304 3.30 12.51 4.29
CA ILE A 304 4.56 12.37 5.03
C ILE A 304 5.16 11.02 4.66
N GLN A 305 6.21 11.03 3.85
CA GLN A 305 6.84 9.81 3.40
C GLN A 305 7.83 9.35 4.46
N LEU A 306 7.81 8.06 4.79
CA LEU A 306 8.70 7.43 5.78
C LEU A 306 10.19 7.74 5.55
N ILE A 307 10.62 7.95 4.28
CA ILE A 307 11.96 8.44 3.96
C ILE A 307 12.30 9.70 4.73
N GLN A 308 11.40 10.70 4.79
CA GLN A 308 11.70 11.99 5.40
C GLN A 308 12.14 11.80 6.85
N VAL A 309 11.51 10.88 7.56
CA VAL A 309 11.86 10.53 8.95
C VAL A 309 13.09 9.63 9.02
N TYR A 310 13.25 8.63 8.15
CA TYR A 310 14.40 7.72 8.14
C TYR A 310 15.72 8.37 7.70
N VAL A 311 15.64 9.32 6.76
CA VAL A 311 16.73 10.18 6.32
C VAL A 311 17.17 11.07 7.49
N CYS A 312 16.23 11.76 8.13
CA CYS A 312 16.52 12.58 9.31
C CYS A 312 17.04 11.76 10.51
N LYS A 313 16.71 10.46 10.60
CA LYS A 313 17.26 9.53 11.58
C LYS A 313 18.75 9.21 11.37
N LYS A 314 19.20 9.06 10.11
CA LYS A 314 20.57 8.60 9.80
C LYS A 314 21.53 9.71 9.39
N PHE A 315 21.01 10.81 8.83
CA PHE A 315 21.83 11.87 8.24
C PHE A 315 21.28 13.23 8.60
N SER A 316 21.63 13.73 9.78
CA SER A 316 21.42 15.14 10.15
C SER A 316 22.29 16.09 9.34
N GLN A 317 23.28 15.56 8.59
CA GLN A 317 24.35 16.33 7.96
C GLN A 317 24.10 16.77 6.51
N LEU A 318 23.09 16.21 5.86
CA LEU A 318 22.81 16.52 4.48
C LEU A 318 21.83 17.70 4.43
N ASN A 319 22.22 18.77 3.75
CA ASN A 319 21.35 19.88 3.38
C ASN A 319 20.27 19.35 2.44
N PHE A 320 19.16 18.88 3.00
CA PHE A 320 18.03 18.43 2.19
C PHE A 320 17.25 19.64 1.70
N GLY A 321 17.72 20.20 0.59
CA GLY A 321 16.78 20.69 -0.40
C GLY A 321 15.91 19.50 -0.77
N PHE A 322 14.70 19.41 -0.22
CA PHE A 322 13.67 18.50 -0.70
C PHE A 322 13.32 18.94 -2.11
N TYR A 323 14.18 18.59 -3.07
CA TYR A 323 14.05 18.90 -4.48
C TYR A 323 13.01 17.98 -5.06
N LEU A 324 11.81 18.22 -4.61
CA LEU A 324 10.61 17.78 -5.26
C LEU A 324 10.41 18.75 -6.43
N PHE A 325 11.22 18.61 -7.49
CA PHE A 325 10.95 19.25 -8.79
C PHE A 325 9.77 18.53 -9.44
N LEU A 326 8.63 18.63 -8.77
CA LEU A 326 7.32 18.36 -9.32
C LEU A 326 6.74 19.75 -9.62
N SER A 327 6.86 20.15 -10.88
CA SER A 327 6.05 21.21 -11.52
C SER A 327 6.48 22.66 -11.24
N ASN A 328 5.91 23.57 -12.05
CA ASN A 328 6.15 25.02 -12.22
C ASN A 328 6.98 25.76 -11.16
N VAL A 329 7.81 26.72 -11.61
CA VAL A 329 8.63 27.63 -10.79
C VAL A 329 7.86 28.19 -9.57
N GLU A 330 6.58 28.45 -9.74
CA GLU A 330 5.67 28.94 -8.70
C GLU A 330 5.39 27.91 -7.59
N GLN A 331 5.13 26.64 -7.92
CA GLN A 331 4.94 25.54 -6.95
C GLN A 331 6.21 25.35 -6.11
N LYS A 332 7.36 25.36 -6.78
CA LYS A 332 8.66 25.27 -6.13
C LYS A 332 8.88 26.40 -5.13
N SER A 333 8.55 27.65 -5.51
CA SER A 333 8.69 28.81 -4.63
C SER A 333 7.87 28.66 -3.34
N VAL A 334 6.62 28.21 -3.44
CA VAL A 334 5.76 28.04 -2.26
C VAL A 334 6.27 26.93 -1.34
N ILE A 335 6.71 25.81 -1.92
CA ILE A 335 7.28 24.69 -1.16
C ILE A 335 8.57 25.15 -0.46
N GLU A 336 9.50 25.78 -1.19
CA GLU A 336 10.76 26.28 -0.63
C GLU A 336 10.53 27.34 0.46
N ALA A 337 9.58 28.25 0.28
CA ALA A 337 9.21 29.23 1.29
C ALA A 337 8.63 28.57 2.55
N THR A 338 7.86 27.49 2.40
CA THR A 338 7.32 26.72 3.54
C THR A 338 8.44 26.03 4.30
N TYR A 339 9.35 25.34 3.61
CA TYR A 339 10.53 24.72 4.24
C TYR A 339 11.43 25.76 4.93
N HIS A 340 11.62 26.93 4.34
CA HIS A 340 12.37 28.03 4.94
C HIS A 340 11.67 28.56 6.21
N ARG A 341 10.34 28.75 6.18
CA ARG A 341 9.55 29.21 7.33
C ARG A 341 9.68 28.28 8.53
N PHE A 342 9.77 26.97 8.31
CA PHE A 342 9.96 25.97 9.37
C PHE A 342 11.43 25.68 9.70
N GLY A 343 12.38 26.47 9.17
CA GLY A 343 13.80 26.36 9.50
C GLY A 343 14.43 25.03 9.08
N MET A 344 13.91 24.40 8.03
CA MET A 344 14.42 23.13 7.49
C MET A 344 15.56 23.35 6.48
N ARG A 345 15.83 24.60 6.11
CA ARG A 345 16.97 25.03 5.28
C ARG A 345 17.87 25.88 6.18
N GLY A 346 19.08 25.41 6.51
CA GLY A 346 20.03 26.18 7.32
C GLY A 346 20.88 25.42 8.37
N PHE A 347 20.94 24.08 8.35
CA PHE A 347 21.98 23.39 9.12
C PHE A 347 23.28 23.33 8.32
N ASP A 348 24.02 24.43 8.35
CA ASP A 348 25.43 24.44 7.97
C ASP A 348 26.23 23.71 9.05
N LEU A 349 26.87 22.60 8.69
CA LEU A 349 27.78 21.88 9.59
C LEU A 349 29.20 22.36 9.39
N GLU A 350 29.71 23.01 10.43
CA GLU A 350 31.12 23.30 10.60
C GLU A 350 31.96 22.02 10.63
N LYS A 351 33.15 22.17 10.04
CA LYS A 351 34.20 21.20 9.80
C LYS A 351 34.60 20.42 11.06
N ILE A 352 34.71 19.09 10.95
CA ILE A 352 35.45 18.27 11.91
C ILE A 352 36.62 17.62 11.19
N SER A 353 37.79 17.78 11.81
CA SER A 353 39.14 17.45 11.33
C SER A 353 39.39 15.95 11.13
N THR A 354 40.08 15.67 10.03
CA THR A 354 40.72 14.41 9.63
C THR A 354 41.85 14.01 10.59
N ASN A 355 42.05 12.71 10.80
CA ASN A 355 43.36 12.02 10.77
C ASN A 355 43.17 10.49 10.97
N ASP A 356 43.58 9.70 9.96
CA ASP A 356 44.52 8.56 10.04
C ASP A 356 44.27 7.46 9.00
N ILE A 357 45.15 7.45 7.99
CA ILE A 357 45.99 6.36 7.44
C ILE A 357 45.38 5.02 6.93
N GLN A 358 45.82 4.69 5.70
CA GLN A 358 46.16 3.40 5.05
C GLN A 358 45.21 2.69 4.06
N GLN A 359 45.86 2.24 3.00
CA GLN A 359 45.39 1.53 1.82
C GLN A 359 45.09 0.07 2.14
N ASP A 360 43.94 -0.44 1.68
CA ASP A 360 43.81 -1.48 0.65
C ASP A 360 42.44 -2.20 0.74
N GLU A 361 42.10 -2.84 -0.37
CA GLU A 361 41.21 -4.00 -0.52
C GLU A 361 39.74 -3.82 -0.96
N THR A 362 39.54 -4.29 -2.20
CA THR A 362 38.43 -5.08 -2.74
C THR A 362 37.06 -4.43 -2.90
N ILE A 363 36.72 -4.15 -4.16
CA ILE A 363 35.35 -3.93 -4.63
C ILE A 363 34.64 -5.28 -4.58
N PHE A 364 33.89 -5.54 -3.52
CA PHE A 364 33.01 -6.71 -3.45
C PHE A 364 31.63 -6.39 -4.03
N GLN A 365 31.20 -7.25 -4.93
CA GLN A 365 29.90 -7.23 -5.59
C GLN A 365 28.88 -7.84 -4.62
N CYS A 366 27.87 -7.06 -4.22
CA CYS A 366 26.79 -7.59 -3.39
C CYS A 366 25.98 -8.62 -4.19
N MET A 367 25.52 -9.68 -3.54
CA MET A 367 24.61 -10.67 -4.14
C MET A 367 23.15 -10.26 -3.85
N PRO A 368 22.16 -10.62 -4.69
CA PRO A 368 20.75 -10.34 -4.41
C PRO A 368 20.30 -11.02 -3.09
N GLY A 369 19.49 -10.34 -2.27
CA GLY A 369 18.90 -10.94 -1.05
C GLY A 369 19.27 -10.28 0.29
N TYR A 370 19.94 -9.13 0.27
CA TYR A 370 20.39 -8.43 1.48
C TYR A 370 19.59 -7.16 1.76
N ASN A 371 19.27 -6.92 3.03
CA ASN A 371 18.70 -5.64 3.48
C ASN A 371 19.82 -4.73 3.96
N ILE A 372 19.77 -3.46 3.56
CA ILE A 372 20.69 -2.44 4.06
C ILE A 372 20.26 -2.07 5.48
N THR A 373 21.06 -2.47 6.46
CA THR A 373 20.80 -2.21 7.88
C THR A 373 21.33 -0.85 8.28
N ASN A 374 22.59 -0.54 7.95
CA ASN A 374 23.22 0.75 8.18
C ASN A 374 23.85 1.29 6.91
N ILE A 375 23.80 2.62 6.81
CA ILE A 375 24.54 3.40 5.83
C ILE A 375 25.32 4.39 6.67
N ARG A 376 26.65 4.32 6.63
CA ARG A 376 27.53 5.29 7.26
C ARG A 376 28.27 6.01 6.15
N MET A 377 28.24 7.34 6.17
CA MET A 377 29.17 8.11 5.35
C MET A 377 30.52 8.02 6.05
N SER A 378 31.52 7.50 5.36
CA SER A 378 32.90 7.54 5.85
C SER A 378 33.34 9.00 5.89
N SER A 379 34.12 9.37 6.90
CA SER A 379 34.74 10.71 7.02
C SER A 379 35.70 11.02 5.86
N ASP A 380 36.07 10.01 5.07
CA ASP A 380 36.95 10.12 3.91
C ASP A 380 36.19 10.66 2.68
N VAL A 381 36.08 11.99 2.56
CA VAL A 381 35.78 12.63 1.26
C VAL A 381 37.02 12.50 0.39
N LYS A 382 37.11 11.47 -0.47
CA LYS A 382 38.19 11.40 -1.46
C LYS A 382 37.90 12.46 -2.53
N THR A 383 38.72 13.50 -2.54
CA THR A 383 38.72 14.60 -3.50
C THR A 383 38.81 14.11 -4.94
N THR A 384 37.81 14.52 -5.73
CA THR A 384 37.78 14.85 -7.17
C THR A 384 38.63 14.00 -8.14
N ILE A 385 37.93 13.32 -9.06
CA ILE A 385 38.41 13.16 -10.44
C ILE A 385 37.51 14.07 -11.31
N GLY A 386 38.02 15.23 -11.71
CA GLY A 386 37.44 16.11 -12.75
C GLY A 386 35.98 16.54 -12.58
N SER A 387 35.76 17.84 -12.35
CA SER A 387 34.52 18.52 -11.94
C SER A 387 34.25 18.50 -10.42
N GLU A 388 33.73 19.62 -9.92
CA GLU A 388 33.63 20.05 -8.51
C GLU A 388 32.65 19.21 -7.64
N LEU A 389 32.39 17.97 -8.00
CA LEU A 389 31.44 17.10 -7.32
C LEU A 389 32.14 16.24 -6.25
N PRO A 390 31.73 16.33 -4.97
CA PRO A 390 32.30 15.50 -3.91
C PRO A 390 31.88 14.03 -4.11
N ILE A 391 32.88 13.14 -4.21
CA ILE A 391 32.66 11.69 -4.18
C ILE A 391 32.74 11.27 -2.71
N TYR A 392 31.65 10.73 -2.20
CA TYR A 392 31.56 10.22 -0.84
C TYR A 392 31.82 8.72 -0.84
N LYS A 393 32.55 8.25 0.18
CA LYS A 393 32.67 6.84 0.50
C LYS A 393 31.55 6.47 1.48
N PHE A 394 30.76 5.48 1.11
CA PHE A 394 29.67 4.95 1.94
C PHE A 394 30.02 3.55 2.42
N GLU A 395 30.01 3.37 3.73
CA GLU A 395 30.11 2.06 4.36
C GLU A 395 28.70 1.52 4.59
N LEU A 396 28.43 0.34 4.07
CA LEU A 396 27.11 -0.29 4.08
C LEU A 396 27.16 -1.59 4.83
N ASP A 397 26.27 -1.70 5.80
CA ASP A 397 26.06 -2.94 6.54
C ASP A 397 24.85 -3.65 5.91
N PHE A 398 25.11 -4.75 5.22
CA PHE A 398 24.12 -5.60 4.61
C PHE A 398 23.81 -6.79 5.52
N GLN A 399 22.54 -7.12 5.72
CA GLN A 399 22.15 -8.34 6.43
C GLN A 399 21.42 -9.27 5.47
N GLN A 400 21.89 -10.52 5.38
CA GLN A 400 21.21 -11.56 4.62
C GLN A 400 19.91 -11.93 5.34
N ILE A 401 18.83 -12.11 4.61
CA ILE A 401 17.52 -12.38 5.22
C ILE A 401 17.49 -13.77 5.90
N ASP A 402 18.29 -14.71 5.42
CA ASP A 402 18.37 -16.08 5.96
C ASP A 402 19.42 -16.24 7.07
N HIS A 403 20.35 -15.29 7.20
CA HIS A 403 21.47 -15.36 8.13
C HIS A 403 21.72 -13.99 8.78
N ASN A 404 21.76 -13.94 10.12
CA ASN A 404 22.14 -12.74 10.88
C ASN A 404 23.62 -12.31 10.70
N LYS A 405 24.29 -12.75 9.63
CA LYS A 405 25.63 -12.27 9.27
C LYS A 405 25.49 -10.89 8.62
N ILE A 406 26.17 -9.93 9.23
CA ILE A 406 26.30 -8.57 8.72
C ILE A 406 27.52 -8.54 7.82
N HIS A 407 27.34 -8.12 6.57
CA HIS A 407 28.38 -7.94 5.58
C HIS A 407 28.65 -6.45 5.40
N HIS A 408 29.91 -6.06 5.45
CA HIS A 408 30.32 -4.67 5.25
C HIS A 408 30.75 -4.48 3.78
N ALA A 409 30.22 -3.48 3.09
CA ALA A 409 30.69 -3.10 1.75
C ALA A 409 30.86 -1.59 1.62
N ASN A 410 31.89 -1.20 0.86
CA ASN A 410 32.17 0.20 0.56
C ASN A 410 31.67 0.57 -0.84
N ILE A 411 30.72 1.48 -0.93
CA ILE A 411 30.24 2.05 -2.20
C ILE A 411 30.76 3.49 -2.31
N PHE A 412 31.30 3.83 -3.47
CA PHE A 412 31.72 5.20 -3.79
C PHE A 412 30.65 5.84 -4.68
N GLY A 413 30.22 7.06 -4.33
CA GLY A 413 29.23 7.79 -5.10
C GLY A 413 28.99 9.24 -4.68
N GLY A 414 28.32 10.02 -5.52
CA GLY A 414 27.86 11.38 -5.26
C GLY A 414 26.57 11.45 -4.43
N SER A 415 26.01 12.65 -4.29
CA SER A 415 24.79 12.93 -3.50
C SER A 415 23.57 12.15 -3.98
N ASP A 416 23.42 11.97 -5.29
CA ASP A 416 22.25 11.34 -5.90
C ASP A 416 22.24 9.83 -5.64
N GLU A 417 23.43 9.21 -5.64
CA GLU A 417 23.60 7.77 -5.35
C GLU A 417 23.33 7.46 -3.88
N LEU A 418 23.72 8.37 -2.98
CA LEU A 418 23.34 8.27 -1.57
C LEU A 418 21.82 8.35 -1.38
N LEU A 419 21.17 9.28 -2.07
CA LEU A 419 19.73 9.43 -1.96
C LEU A 419 19.00 8.20 -2.52
N MET A 420 19.47 7.64 -3.65
CA MET A 420 18.98 6.37 -4.18
C MET A 420 19.16 5.22 -3.18
N LEU A 421 20.29 5.18 -2.48
CA LEU A 421 20.58 4.13 -1.49
C LEU A 421 19.70 4.23 -0.25
N ILE A 422 19.47 5.45 0.24
CA ILE A 422 18.54 5.70 1.34
C ILE A 422 17.11 5.36 0.91
N ALA A 423 16.70 5.79 -0.28
CA ALA A 423 15.37 5.47 -0.80
C ALA A 423 15.17 3.94 -0.93
N HIS A 424 16.16 3.26 -1.49
CA HIS A 424 16.20 1.80 -1.59
C HIS A 424 16.07 1.08 -0.22
N SER A 425 16.62 1.67 0.84
CA SER A 425 16.51 1.10 2.20
C SER A 425 15.09 1.17 2.78
N VAL A 426 14.26 2.11 2.31
CA VAL A 426 12.89 2.29 2.78
C VAL A 426 11.89 1.57 1.87
N GLY A 427 12.08 1.61 0.55
CA GLY A 427 11.19 0.94 -0.38
C GLY A 427 11.47 1.24 -1.86
N ASP A 428 10.40 1.20 -2.65
CA ASP A 428 10.42 1.52 -4.07
C ASP A 428 10.46 3.03 -4.30
N PHE A 429 11.18 3.44 -5.33
CA PHE A 429 11.39 4.85 -5.64
C PHE A 429 11.30 5.13 -7.14
N CYS A 430 11.13 6.41 -7.46
CA CYS A 430 10.97 6.94 -8.79
C CYS A 430 12.06 7.98 -9.05
N LEU A 431 12.81 7.78 -10.14
CA LEU A 431 13.78 8.76 -10.63
C LEU A 431 13.11 9.69 -11.64
N ILE A 432 13.14 10.98 -11.34
CA ILE A 432 12.63 12.05 -12.21
C ILE A 432 13.80 12.84 -12.76
N GLY A 433 13.74 13.17 -14.04
CA GLY A 433 14.69 14.10 -14.66
C GLY A 433 14.33 14.34 -16.11
N GLU A 434 15.02 15.27 -16.76
CA GLU A 434 14.80 15.57 -18.18
C GLU A 434 15.29 14.43 -19.09
N LYS A 435 14.97 14.51 -20.39
CA LYS A 435 15.44 13.52 -21.37
C LYS A 435 16.95 13.68 -21.53
N GLY A 436 17.70 12.57 -21.48
CA GLY A 436 19.15 12.59 -21.71
C GLY A 436 20.02 12.74 -20.46
N VAL A 437 19.48 13.01 -19.27
CA VAL A 437 20.25 13.15 -18.01
C VAL A 437 20.86 11.85 -17.48
N GLY A 438 20.87 10.77 -18.26
CA GLY A 438 21.51 9.52 -17.86
C GLY A 438 20.74 8.66 -16.84
N LYS A 439 19.45 8.91 -16.56
CA LYS A 439 18.65 8.12 -15.59
C LYS A 439 18.80 6.60 -15.72
N THR A 440 18.68 6.08 -16.93
CA THR A 440 18.81 4.64 -17.22
C THR A 440 20.24 4.16 -17.00
N ALA A 441 21.24 4.97 -17.31
CA ALA A 441 22.65 4.64 -17.08
C ALA A 441 22.96 4.62 -15.58
N LEU A 442 22.48 5.62 -14.82
CA LEU A 442 22.60 5.68 -13.37
C LEU A 442 21.96 4.46 -12.70
N MET A 443 20.79 4.03 -13.18
CA MET A 443 20.14 2.84 -12.65
C MET A 443 20.88 1.55 -12.96
N ARG A 444 21.42 1.42 -14.17
CA ARG A 444 22.28 0.27 -14.50
C ARG A 444 23.51 0.25 -13.61
N TYR A 445 24.15 1.39 -13.40
CA TYR A 445 25.29 1.51 -12.49
C TYR A 445 24.91 1.14 -11.05
N PHE A 446 23.82 1.69 -10.52
CA PHE A 446 23.31 1.38 -9.18
C PHE A 446 23.02 -0.12 -9.00
N ALA A 447 22.30 -0.73 -9.95
CA ALA A 447 21.96 -2.14 -9.90
C ALA A 447 23.19 -3.04 -10.02
N THR A 448 24.13 -2.74 -10.93
CA THR A 448 25.37 -3.52 -11.08
C THR A 448 26.23 -3.49 -9.83
N LYS A 449 26.30 -2.35 -9.13
CA LYS A 449 27.01 -2.22 -7.85
C LYS A 449 26.38 -3.04 -6.74
N LEU A 450 25.05 -3.08 -6.69
CA LEU A 450 24.31 -3.85 -5.69
C LEU A 450 24.04 -5.30 -6.11
N GLY A 451 24.44 -5.69 -7.32
CA GLY A 451 24.24 -7.03 -7.89
C GLY A 451 22.80 -7.38 -8.24
N TYR A 452 21.94 -6.40 -8.49
CA TYR A 452 20.57 -6.64 -8.95
C TYR A 452 20.55 -7.03 -10.44
N ASN A 453 19.75 -8.05 -10.75
CA ASN A 453 19.32 -8.29 -12.12
C ASN A 453 18.19 -7.30 -12.46
N ILE A 454 18.37 -6.50 -13.51
CA ILE A 454 17.37 -5.51 -13.94
C ILE A 454 16.51 -6.11 -15.05
N GLU A 455 15.20 -6.14 -14.84
CA GLU A 455 14.23 -6.34 -15.91
C GLU A 455 13.65 -4.98 -16.33
N TYR A 456 13.82 -4.62 -17.60
CA TYR A 456 13.29 -3.37 -18.14
C TYR A 456 11.88 -3.58 -18.70
N ILE A 457 10.92 -2.80 -18.20
CA ILE A 457 9.54 -2.77 -18.68
C ILE A 457 9.33 -1.42 -19.38
N PRO A 458 9.27 -1.37 -20.72
CA PRO A 458 8.89 -0.15 -21.43
C PRO A 458 7.40 0.13 -21.21
N LEU A 459 7.05 1.40 -21.03
CA LEU A 459 5.69 1.81 -20.72
C LEU A 459 5.12 2.68 -21.84
N TYR A 460 3.91 2.38 -22.31
CA TYR A 460 3.24 3.12 -23.39
C TYR A 460 1.90 3.67 -22.94
N LYS A 461 1.43 4.73 -23.60
CA LYS A 461 0.18 5.41 -23.26
C LYS A 461 -1.07 4.52 -23.31
N ASP A 462 -1.13 3.63 -24.30
CA ASP A 462 -2.27 2.75 -24.52
C ASP A 462 -2.09 1.37 -23.86
N MET A 463 -1.10 1.23 -22.97
CA MET A 463 -0.87 -0.01 -22.23
C MET A 463 -1.98 -0.21 -21.20
N SER A 464 -2.66 -1.36 -21.27
CA SER A 464 -3.71 -1.69 -20.31
C SER A 464 -3.12 -2.17 -18.97
N SER A 465 -3.96 -2.14 -17.94
CA SER A 465 -3.58 -2.66 -16.61
C SER A 465 -3.16 -4.14 -16.65
N ARG A 466 -3.66 -4.89 -17.63
CA ARG A 466 -3.33 -6.30 -17.85
C ARG A 466 -1.96 -6.47 -18.51
N ASP A 467 -1.61 -5.62 -19.46
CA ASP A 467 -0.30 -5.67 -20.15
C ASP A 467 0.87 -5.43 -19.19
N LEU A 468 0.65 -4.64 -18.13
CA LEU A 468 1.61 -4.44 -17.03
C LEU A 468 1.84 -5.69 -16.18
N LEU A 469 0.79 -6.48 -15.94
CA LEU A 469 0.85 -7.66 -15.06
C LEU A 469 1.19 -8.95 -15.80
N GLN A 470 0.78 -9.05 -17.06
CA GLN A 470 0.98 -10.20 -17.91
C GLN A 470 1.42 -9.71 -19.28
N ARG A 471 2.69 -9.98 -19.62
CA ARG A 471 3.28 -9.59 -20.90
C ARG A 471 2.43 -10.05 -22.08
N ARG A 472 2.09 -9.12 -22.97
CA ARG A 472 2.11 -9.38 -24.43
C ARG A 472 3.45 -8.86 -24.95
N ASN A 473 4.26 -9.73 -25.53
CA ASN A 473 5.57 -9.35 -26.06
C ASN A 473 5.41 -8.33 -27.20
N THR A 474 5.81 -7.07 -26.94
CA THR A 474 6.27 -6.13 -27.96
C THR A 474 7.45 -5.32 -27.42
N THR A 475 8.46 -5.11 -28.27
CA THR A 475 9.71 -4.39 -27.96
C THR A 475 9.61 -2.92 -28.38
N PHE A 476 10.39 -2.06 -27.69
CA PHE A 476 10.68 -0.59 -27.86
C PHE A 476 10.13 0.33 -26.75
N ALA A 477 10.72 1.51 -26.49
CA ALA A 477 10.85 2.09 -25.13
C ALA A 477 9.95 3.29 -24.76
N ASP A 478 9.59 3.44 -23.46
CA ASP A 478 9.22 4.70 -22.77
C ASP A 478 9.07 4.53 -21.23
N GLY A 479 8.90 5.62 -20.46
CA GLY A 479 8.89 5.68 -18.98
C GLY A 479 7.51 5.74 -18.32
N ILE A 480 7.44 5.78 -16.98
CA ILE A 480 6.17 5.73 -16.21
C ILE A 480 5.24 6.92 -16.49
N ASP A 481 5.80 8.00 -17.00
CA ASP A 481 5.12 9.22 -17.39
C ASP A 481 4.13 9.05 -18.55
N THR A 482 4.20 7.93 -19.28
CA THR A 482 3.31 7.66 -20.40
C THR A 482 1.98 7.02 -19.98
N LEU A 483 1.94 6.29 -18.86
CA LEU A 483 0.77 5.52 -18.46
C LEU A 483 -0.39 6.39 -17.98
N SER A 484 -1.61 5.89 -18.19
CA SER A 484 -2.78 6.48 -17.55
C SER A 484 -2.71 6.29 -16.03
N GLY A 485 -3.08 7.33 -15.27
CA GLY A 485 -3.04 7.27 -13.80
C GLY A 485 -3.93 6.16 -13.20
N GLY A 486 -4.97 5.72 -13.90
CA GLY A 486 -5.82 4.60 -13.47
C GLY A 486 -5.12 3.24 -13.58
N THR A 487 -4.29 3.06 -14.60
CA THR A 487 -3.50 1.85 -14.85
C THR A 487 -2.43 1.67 -13.76
N LEU A 488 -1.82 2.77 -13.31
CA LEU A 488 -0.82 2.76 -12.24
C LEU A 488 -1.36 2.38 -10.86
N MET A 489 -2.66 2.58 -10.60
CA MET A 489 -3.29 2.19 -9.33
C MET A 489 -3.22 0.68 -9.06
N VAL A 490 -3.18 -0.13 -10.12
CA VAL A 490 -3.04 -1.58 -9.99
C VAL A 490 -1.71 -1.97 -9.37
N LEU A 491 -0.65 -1.19 -9.60
CA LEU A 491 0.67 -1.42 -9.01
C LEU A 491 0.77 -0.93 -7.56
N GLU A 492 -0.15 -0.09 -7.09
CA GLU A 492 -0.07 0.49 -5.74
C GLU A 492 0.02 -0.58 -4.67
N ARG A 493 -0.77 -1.64 -4.80
CA ARG A 493 -0.79 -2.75 -3.82
C ARG A 493 0.48 -3.58 -3.85
N LEU A 494 1.08 -3.75 -5.03
CA LEU A 494 2.38 -4.40 -5.17
C LEU A 494 3.51 -3.56 -4.56
N ILE A 495 3.45 -2.24 -4.72
CA ILE A 495 4.44 -1.28 -4.20
C ILE A 495 4.35 -1.16 -2.69
N LYS A 496 3.14 -0.93 -2.14
CA LYS A 496 2.94 -0.65 -0.71
C LYS A 496 2.82 -1.89 0.13
N GLU A 497 2.06 -2.88 -0.34
CA GLU A 497 1.74 -4.08 0.44
C GLU A 497 2.56 -5.30 0.01
N ARG A 498 3.27 -5.28 -1.13
CA ARG A 498 3.91 -6.48 -1.74
C ARG A 498 2.90 -7.59 -2.03
N GLU A 499 1.68 -7.19 -2.36
CA GLU A 499 0.58 -8.10 -2.64
C GLU A 499 -0.14 -7.71 -3.93
N ILE A 500 -0.37 -8.68 -4.81
CA ILE A 500 -1.17 -8.47 -6.02
C ILE A 500 -1.79 -9.78 -6.50
N SER A 501 -3.00 -9.68 -7.04
CA SER A 501 -3.67 -10.79 -7.74
C SER A 501 -3.39 -10.67 -9.23
N LEU A 502 -2.85 -11.72 -9.81
CA LEU A 502 -2.58 -11.80 -11.24
C LEU A 502 -3.84 -12.24 -12.00
N PRO A 503 -3.99 -11.83 -13.28
CA PRO A 503 -5.15 -12.23 -14.07
C PRO A 503 -5.30 -13.75 -14.26
N ASP A 504 -4.23 -14.54 -14.18
CA ASP A 504 -4.28 -16.01 -14.26
C ASP A 504 -4.82 -16.68 -12.97
N GLY A 505 -5.24 -15.87 -11.99
CA GLY A 505 -5.74 -16.33 -10.71
C GLY A 505 -4.65 -16.60 -9.67
N LYS A 506 -3.37 -16.48 -10.03
CA LYS A 506 -2.28 -16.57 -9.05
C LYS A 506 -2.23 -15.32 -8.17
N GLN A 507 -1.73 -15.48 -6.96
CA GLN A 507 -1.60 -14.39 -6.00
C GLN A 507 -0.16 -14.32 -5.50
N LEU A 508 0.40 -13.12 -5.56
CA LEU A 508 1.67 -12.78 -4.94
C LEU A 508 1.38 -12.18 -3.58
N ILE A 509 1.99 -12.73 -2.53
CA ILE A 509 1.85 -12.24 -1.16
C ILE A 509 3.20 -11.90 -0.52
N PRO A 510 3.22 -11.10 0.56
CA PRO A 510 4.46 -10.74 1.24
C PRO A 510 5.13 -11.95 1.91
N PRO A 511 6.48 -12.02 1.96
CA PRO A 511 7.20 -13.16 2.54
C PRO A 511 6.82 -13.38 4.02
N ALA A 512 6.72 -12.31 4.81
CA ALA A 512 6.32 -12.39 6.22
C ALA A 512 4.89 -12.96 6.43
N ARG A 513 3.98 -12.75 5.48
CA ARG A 513 2.64 -13.34 5.51
C ARG A 513 2.68 -14.79 5.07
N TYR A 514 3.46 -15.09 4.04
CA TYR A 514 3.62 -16.44 3.50
C TYR A 514 4.21 -17.40 4.56
N GLU A 515 5.27 -16.99 5.26
CA GLU A 515 5.86 -17.75 6.37
C GLU A 515 4.87 -17.97 7.52
N LYS A 516 4.08 -16.95 7.86
CA LYS A 516 3.05 -17.07 8.90
C LYS A 516 1.92 -18.03 8.52
N LEU A 517 1.54 -18.11 7.25
CA LEU A 517 0.56 -19.09 6.79
C LEU A 517 1.09 -20.52 6.98
N ILE A 518 2.39 -20.74 6.75
CA ILE A 518 3.05 -22.03 6.99
C ILE A 518 3.09 -22.33 8.50
N GLN A 519 3.55 -21.38 9.32
CA GLN A 519 3.71 -21.57 10.77
C GLN A 519 2.37 -21.74 11.51
N LYS A 520 1.38 -20.89 11.22
CA LYS A 520 0.11 -20.83 11.97
C LYS A 520 -0.90 -21.88 11.50
N HIS A 521 -0.92 -22.20 10.21
CA HIS A 521 -1.92 -23.09 9.62
C HIS A 521 -1.34 -24.42 9.13
N GLY A 522 -0.03 -24.67 9.32
CA GLY A 522 0.62 -25.92 8.92
C GLY A 522 0.60 -26.18 7.41
N LEU A 523 0.43 -25.13 6.60
CA LEU A 523 0.35 -25.24 5.14
C LEU A 523 1.74 -25.52 4.56
N THR A 524 1.84 -26.45 3.61
CA THR A 524 3.11 -26.74 2.90
C THR A 524 3.27 -25.82 1.68
N HIS A 525 4.51 -25.57 1.27
CA HIS A 525 4.83 -24.82 0.04
C HIS A 525 4.12 -25.38 -1.19
N GLU A 526 4.02 -26.71 -1.30
CA GLU A 526 3.30 -27.38 -2.39
C GLU A 526 1.80 -27.11 -2.37
N SER A 527 1.18 -27.10 -1.18
CA SER A 527 -0.25 -26.80 -1.04
C SER A 527 -0.57 -25.36 -1.46
N LEU A 528 0.30 -24.42 -1.09
CA LEU A 528 0.19 -23.02 -1.49
C LEU A 528 0.43 -22.84 -3.00
N GLY A 529 1.40 -23.55 -3.57
CA GLY A 529 1.65 -23.57 -5.01
C GLY A 529 0.46 -24.10 -5.82
N LYS A 530 -0.21 -25.17 -5.34
CA LYS A 530 -1.45 -25.69 -5.94
C LYS A 530 -2.61 -24.69 -5.85
N LYS A 531 -2.66 -23.88 -4.79
CA LYS A 531 -3.60 -22.77 -4.66
C LYS A 531 -3.20 -21.52 -5.48
N GLY A 532 -2.06 -21.55 -6.16
CA GLY A 532 -1.56 -20.44 -6.95
C GLY A 532 -0.98 -19.28 -6.12
N ILE A 533 -0.59 -19.53 -4.87
CA ILE A 533 -0.10 -18.52 -3.94
C ILE A 533 1.42 -18.60 -3.84
N TYR A 534 2.07 -17.49 -4.17
CA TYR A 534 3.52 -17.39 -4.21
C TYR A 534 4.01 -16.22 -3.34
N ALA A 535 5.15 -16.41 -2.69
CA ALA A 535 5.81 -15.34 -1.96
C ALA A 535 6.50 -14.40 -2.95
N THR A 536 6.40 -13.10 -2.70
CA THR A 536 7.28 -12.11 -3.34
C THR A 536 8.70 -12.27 -2.81
N HIS A 537 9.69 -12.18 -3.71
CA HIS A 537 11.09 -12.21 -3.30
C HIS A 537 11.39 -10.97 -2.43
N PRO A 538 12.05 -11.09 -1.27
CA PRO A 538 12.21 -9.94 -0.37
C PRO A 538 13.10 -8.83 -0.94
N ALA A 539 14.04 -9.19 -1.84
CA ALA A 539 14.85 -8.23 -2.59
C ALA A 539 14.15 -7.67 -3.84
N PHE A 540 12.90 -8.07 -4.13
CA PHE A 540 12.13 -7.50 -5.23
C PHE A 540 11.89 -6.01 -4.99
N ARG A 541 12.23 -5.18 -5.99
CA ARG A 541 12.09 -3.72 -5.95
C ARG A 541 11.58 -3.23 -7.30
N ILE A 542 10.71 -2.24 -7.24
CA ILE A 542 10.22 -1.53 -8.43
C ILE A 542 10.88 -0.17 -8.43
N VAL A 543 11.57 0.15 -9.52
CA VAL A 543 12.11 1.49 -9.75
C VAL A 543 11.39 2.08 -10.94
N ALA A 544 10.70 3.19 -10.72
CA ALA A 544 10.05 3.94 -11.78
C ALA A 544 11.02 4.98 -12.37
N LEU A 545 11.00 5.15 -13.69
CA LEU A 545 11.74 6.20 -14.38
C LEU A 545 10.74 7.12 -15.07
N GLY A 546 10.77 8.41 -14.75
CA GLY A 546 9.81 9.36 -15.28
C GLY A 546 10.42 10.71 -15.64
N ARG A 547 9.62 11.52 -16.34
CA ARG A 547 9.89 12.94 -16.58
C ARG A 547 9.05 13.79 -15.63
N PRO A 548 9.51 14.98 -15.22
CA PRO A 548 8.65 15.89 -14.48
C PRO A 548 7.47 16.31 -15.38
N GLY A 549 6.25 16.36 -14.83
CA GLY A 549 5.07 16.69 -15.63
C GLY A 549 3.73 16.51 -14.92
N SER A 550 2.65 16.73 -15.66
CA SER A 550 1.26 16.75 -15.16
C SER A 550 0.68 15.39 -14.78
N TRP A 551 1.36 14.29 -15.12
CA TRP A 551 0.96 12.92 -14.74
C TRP A 551 1.17 12.63 -13.25
N LEU A 552 1.89 13.50 -12.52
CA LEU A 552 2.20 13.35 -11.10
C LEU A 552 1.01 13.75 -10.23
N THR A 553 -0.01 12.89 -10.22
CA THR A 553 -1.17 13.08 -9.36
C THR A 553 -0.82 12.80 -7.90
N PRO A 554 -1.54 13.37 -6.92
CA PRO A 554 -1.33 13.09 -5.50
C PRO A 554 -1.29 11.59 -5.13
N GLU A 555 -2.04 10.75 -5.85
CA GLU A 555 -2.01 9.29 -5.68
C GLU A 555 -0.66 8.71 -6.09
N ILE A 556 -0.14 9.09 -7.25
CA ILE A 556 1.16 8.60 -7.76
C ILE A 556 2.30 9.12 -6.87
N VAL A 557 2.18 10.36 -6.40
CA VAL A 557 3.07 10.96 -5.40
C VAL A 557 3.05 10.16 -4.09
N ALA A 558 1.89 9.61 -3.70
CA ALA A 558 1.78 8.76 -2.53
C ALA A 558 2.41 7.36 -2.73
N MET A 559 2.52 6.86 -3.96
CA MET A 559 3.06 5.53 -4.25
C MET A 559 4.56 5.44 -4.05
N PHE A 560 5.30 6.31 -4.75
CA PHE A 560 6.74 6.26 -4.84
C PHE A 560 7.41 7.35 -4.02
N GLN A 561 8.66 7.08 -3.70
CA GLN A 561 9.60 8.09 -3.24
C GLN A 561 10.26 8.73 -4.45
N PHE A 562 10.23 10.06 -4.56
CA PHE A 562 10.73 10.75 -5.75
C PHE A 562 12.13 11.29 -5.52
N ILE A 563 13.02 10.97 -6.46
CA ILE A 563 14.40 11.44 -6.48
C ILE A 563 14.58 12.18 -7.79
N VAL A 564 14.98 13.44 -7.71
CA VAL A 564 15.25 14.27 -8.89
C VAL A 564 16.72 14.18 -9.24
N ILE A 565 16.98 13.84 -10.49
CA ILE A 565 18.31 13.80 -11.09
C ILE A 565 18.50 15.07 -11.89
N LEU A 566 19.55 15.80 -11.56
CA LEU A 566 19.96 16.99 -12.29
C LEU A 566 20.80 16.58 -13.51
N PRO A 567 20.78 17.37 -14.60
CA PRO A 567 21.70 17.17 -15.72
C PRO A 567 23.15 17.25 -15.21
N LEU A 568 24.00 16.35 -15.72
CA LEU A 568 25.45 16.41 -15.56
C LEU A 568 25.93 17.63 -16.37
N ASN A 569 26.19 18.74 -15.69
CA ASN A 569 26.81 19.93 -16.30
C ASN A 569 28.33 19.77 -16.37
#